data_AF-A0A355UEJ9-F1
#
_entry.id   AF-A0A355UEJ9-F1
#
_cell.length_a   1.000
_cell.length_b   1.000
_cell.length_c   1.000
_cell.angle_alpha   90.00
_cell.angle_beta   90.00
_cell.angle_gamma   90.00
#
_symmetry.space_group_name_H-M   'P 1'
#
loop_
_entity.id
_entity.type
_entity.pdbx_description
1 polymer ?
#
loop_
_entity_poly.entity_id
_entity_poly.type
_entity_poly.pdbx_seq_one_letter_code
_entity_poly.pdbx_strand_id
1 'polypeptide(L)' 'MKVHFIAIGGSAMHNLAIALHKKGYKVSGSDDEIFDPAKSKLEKYGL' A
#
# COMPACT_ATOMS: atom_id res chain seq x y z
N MET A 1 5.50 -9.59 11.38
CA MET A 1 4.10 -9.13 11.53
C MET A 1 3.48 -8.93 10.16
N LYS A 2 2.22 -9.33 9.96
CA LYS A 2 1.48 -9.22 8.70
C LYS A 2 0.43 -8.11 8.85
N VAL A 3 0.38 -7.19 7.89
CA VAL A 3 -0.53 -6.04 7.91
C VAL A 3 -1.34 -6.04 6.62
N HIS A 4 -2.66 -5.96 6.73
CA HIS A 4 -3.55 -5.83 5.58
C HIS A 4 -4.28 -4.48 5.65
N PHE A 5 -4.15 -3.68 4.61
CA PHE A 5 -4.85 -2.40 4.47
C PHE A 5 -6.18 -2.60 3.76
N ILE A 6 -7.23 -1.96 4.28
CA ILE A 6 -8.50 -1.76 3.56
C ILE A 6 -8.51 -0.29 3.13
N ALA A 7 -8.89 -0.04 1.88
CA ALA A 7 -8.73 1.26 1.20
C ALA A 7 -7.26 1.71 1.08
N ILE A 8 -6.38 0.82 0.58
CA ILE A 8 -4.93 1.09 0.47
C ILE A 8 -4.60 2.23 -0.50
N GLY A 9 -5.46 2.50 -1.48
CA GLY A 9 -5.33 3.57 -2.46
C GLY A 9 -5.57 4.97 -1.89
N GLY A 10 -6.05 5.09 -0.65
CA GLY A 10 -6.27 6.36 0.02
C GLY A 10 -5.03 7.27 0.03
N SER A 11 -5.25 8.59 0.06
CA SER A 11 -4.21 9.63 -0.10
C SER A 11 -3.02 9.51 0.88
N ALA A 12 -3.26 9.01 2.09
CA ALA A 12 -2.20 8.71 3.07
C ALA A 12 -1.86 7.21 3.17
N MET A 13 -2.80 6.33 2.88
CA MET A 13 -2.73 4.89 3.17
C MET A 13 -1.63 4.19 2.38
N HIS A 14 -1.48 4.51 1.09
CA HIS A 14 -0.44 3.93 0.24
C HIS A 14 0.98 4.22 0.75
N ASN A 15 1.23 5.45 1.23
CA ASN A 15 2.55 5.82 1.76
C ASN A 15 2.86 5.09 3.07
N LEU A 16 1.84 4.91 3.92
CA LEU A 16 1.99 4.14 5.16
C LEU A 16 2.26 2.66 4.87
N ALA A 17 1.54 2.06 3.91
CA ALA A 17 1.77 0.70 3.45
C ALA A 17 3.22 0.50 2.96
N ILE A 18 3.72 1.44 2.15
CA ILE A 18 5.11 1.43 1.67
C ILE A 18 6.10 1.58 2.83
N ALA A 19 5.84 2.47 3.80
CA ALA A 19 6.71 2.65 4.95
C ALA A 19 6.81 1.38 5.81
N LEU A 20 5.69 0.68 6.02
CA LEU A 20 5.67 -0.59 6.74
C LEU A 20 6.36 -1.70 5.95
N HIS A 21 6.17 -1.76 4.63
CA HIS A 21 6.88 -2.70 3.76
C HIS A 21 8.40 -2.49 3.86
N LYS A 22 8.88 -1.24 3.78
CA LYS A 22 10.31 -0.89 3.96
C LYS A 22 10.85 -1.24 5.33
N LYS A 23 10.01 -1.25 6.36
CA LYS A 23 10.37 -1.67 7.72
C LYS A 23 10.43 -3.21 7.88
N GLY A 24 10.21 -3.97 6.80
CA GLY A 24 10.29 -5.43 6.79
C GLY A 24 8.99 -6.14 7.16
N TYR A 25 7.87 -5.41 7.21
CA TYR A 25 6.56 -6.03 7.43
C TYR A 25 6.01 -6.62 6.13
N LYS A 26 5.29 -7.75 6.25
CA LYS A 26 4.55 -8.31 5.12
C LYS A 26 3.24 -7.54 4.99
N VAL A 27 3.18 -6.67 3.99
CA VAL A 27 2.04 -5.80 3.72
C VAL A 27 1.24 -6.33 2.54
N SER A 28 -0.08 -6.25 2.63
CA SER A 28 -0.99 -6.37 1.49
C SER A 28 -2.12 -5.35 1.63
N GLY A 29 -2.89 -5.11 0.58
CA GLY A 29 -4.01 -4.19 0.63
C GLY A 29 -5.16 -4.57 -0.29
N SER A 30 -6.31 -3.96 -0.05
CA SER A 30 -7.49 -4.00 -0.89
C SER A 30 -8.05 -2.59 -1.06
N ASP A 31 -8.63 -2.34 -2.24
CA ASP A 31 -9.39 -1.15 -2.57
C ASP A 31 -10.31 -1.50 -3.75
N ASP A 32 -11.43 -0.79 -3.90
CA ASP A 32 -12.32 -1.00 -5.04
C ASP A 32 -11.64 -0.49 -6.33
N GLU A 33 -11.02 0.70 -6.24
CA GLU A 33 -10.25 1.31 -7.32
C GLU A 33 -9.00 2.00 -6.74
N ILE A 34 -7.85 1.78 -7.38
CA ILE A 34 -6.59 2.46 -7.02
C ILE A 34 -6.17 3.33 -8.20
N PHE A 35 -6.18 4.63 -7.97
CA PHE A 35 -5.79 5.63 -8.97
C PHE A 35 -4.32 6.03 -8.83
N ASP A 36 -3.79 6.66 -9.87
CA ASP A 36 -2.50 7.33 -9.77
C ASP A 36 -2.59 8.58 -8.88
N PRO A 37 -1.56 8.88 -8.07
CA PRO A 37 -0.23 8.25 -8.07
C PRO A 37 -0.10 7.03 -7.14
N ALA A 38 -1.15 6.64 -6.41
CA ALA A 38 -1.07 5.56 -5.43
C ALA A 38 -0.74 4.21 -6.09
N LYS A 39 -1.38 3.91 -7.23
CA LYS A 39 -1.17 2.67 -7.99
C LYS A 39 0.29 2.47 -8.40
N SER A 40 0.84 3.40 -9.18
CA SER A 40 2.23 3.34 -9.65
C SER A 40 3.25 3.26 -8.48
N LYS A 41 2.96 3.93 -7.36
CA LYS A 41 3.82 3.87 -6.17
C LYS A 41 3.77 2.50 -5.49
N LEU A 42 2.60 1.90 -5.33
CA LEU A 42 2.44 0.58 -4.71
C LEU A 42 3.09 -0.51 -5.57
N GLU A 43 2.84 -0.49 -6.88
CA GLU A 43 3.42 -1.45 -7.84
C GLU A 43 4.96 -1.44 -7.81
N LYS A 44 5.59 -0.27 -7.66
CA LYS A 44 7.06 -0.14 -7.55
C LYS A 44 7.65 -0.91 -6.37
N TYR A 45 6.88 -1.15 -5.32
CA TYR A 45 7.28 -1.97 -4.16
C TYR A 45 6.64 -3.36 -4.15
N GLY A 46 5.95 -3.76 -5.23
CA GLY A 46 5.28 -5.05 -5.35
C GLY A 46 4.09 -5.22 -4.38
N LEU A 47 3.37 -4.12 -4.11
CA LEU A 47 2.18 -4.07 -3.25
C LEU A 47 0.89 -3.90 -4.03
#